data_AF-A0A7L3GQA4-F1
#
_entry.id   AF-A0A7L3GQA4-F1
#
_cell.length_a   1.000
_cell.length_b   1.000
_cell.length_c   1.000
_cell.angle_alpha   90.00
_cell.angle_beta   90.00
_cell.angle_gamma   90.00
#
_symmetry.space_group_name_H-M   'P 1'
#
loop_
_entity.id
_entity.type
_entity.pdbx_description
1 polymer ?
#
loop_
_entity_poly.entity_id
_entity_poly.type
_entity_poly.pdbx_seq_one_letter_code
_entity_poly.pdbx_strand_id
1 'polypeptide(L)'
;RDEQLKTIQEENELQRQKLQEEIVEYKEQSKQHSLTIVALEDRLLEANQQQKTLEEENAALVEKMEGSQGLRGMNLFAIIFLRKFREELAAVQNVLLSKEAVIAGLTEELMETRARMSDMRGELSEEQKVELEWNQSRVKDQERELNLLREKLSQMSSLMEEKDQALKAAAEELRYMPPCKLSSCGARCGLGENRPGCFFQEPALDLAELGAKCRGLRHEETIQRQKEGLAELRERIKMLEKRQPSAVVNEGSEPLVVLTKDLPGKMVQKTGLGKEPAPMSGAKLKAGKVPGRVRNGGSPGATEEAASSEMADATDLGEKMYLDVIGALGSLMKVQELSGMQSLKHLPQEEREKAGLQRQKDLELLYDKVRNLKSRLERKEEMLKDYKGSVEQLRLNQASLRRCQAEMSKLEEEAYREAEEKALLKEALERTQLQLSQEKSLLRAAKLRKV
;
A
#
# COMPACT_ATOMS: atom_id res chain seq x y z
N ARG A 1 -53.74 -100.99 42.91
CA ARG A 1 -52.70 -100.67 43.91
C ARG A 1 -51.32 -100.99 43.37
N ASP A 2 -51.12 -102.16 42.74
CA ASP A 2 -49.81 -102.55 42.18
C ASP A 2 -49.37 -101.71 40.96
N GLU A 3 -50.29 -101.23 40.13
CA GLU A 3 -49.96 -100.34 38.99
C GLU A 3 -49.46 -98.96 39.46
N GLN A 4 -50.04 -98.39 40.51
CA GLN A 4 -49.59 -97.10 41.08
C GLN A 4 -48.22 -97.20 41.76
N LEU A 5 -47.90 -98.35 42.37
CA LEU A 5 -46.57 -98.59 42.95
C LEU A 5 -45.51 -98.74 41.84
N LYS A 6 -45.86 -99.38 40.72
CA LYS A 6 -44.96 -99.49 39.56
C LYS A 6 -44.67 -98.13 38.92
N THR A 7 -45.69 -97.28 38.71
CA THR A 7 -45.48 -95.93 38.16
C THR A 7 -44.62 -95.06 39.08
N ILE A 8 -44.84 -95.12 40.39
CA ILE A 8 -44.00 -94.38 41.37
C ILE A 8 -42.56 -94.92 41.38
N GLN A 9 -42.37 -96.23 41.21
CA GLN A 9 -41.04 -96.82 41.15
C GLN A 9 -40.31 -96.40 39.86
N GLU A 10 -40.99 -96.45 38.71
CA GLU A 10 -40.48 -95.99 37.41
C GLU A 10 -40.14 -94.48 37.43
N GLU A 11 -40.99 -93.64 38.04
CA GLU A 11 -40.73 -92.21 38.21
C GLU A 11 -39.51 -91.93 39.11
N ASN A 12 -39.37 -92.68 40.22
CA ASN A 12 -38.19 -92.56 41.09
C ASN A 12 -36.91 -93.04 40.40
N GLU A 13 -36.98 -94.10 39.59
CA GLU A 13 -35.86 -94.58 38.79
C GLU A 13 -35.47 -93.56 37.72
N LEU A 14 -36.45 -92.95 37.04
CA LEU A 14 -36.21 -91.86 36.09
C LEU A 14 -35.60 -90.62 36.77
N GLN A 15 -36.06 -90.24 37.95
CA GLN A 15 -35.47 -89.14 38.73
C GLN A 15 -34.04 -89.46 39.16
N ARG A 16 -33.76 -90.70 39.56
CA ARG A 16 -32.39 -91.13 39.88
C ARG A 16 -31.48 -91.07 38.67
N GLN A 17 -31.97 -91.48 37.49
CA GLN A 17 -31.21 -91.37 36.24
C GLN A 17 -30.90 -89.91 35.90
N LYS A 18 -31.88 -89.01 35.99
CA LYS A 18 -31.68 -87.56 35.77
C LYS A 18 -30.66 -86.95 36.74
N LEU A 19 -30.78 -87.25 38.03
CA LEU A 19 -29.81 -86.79 39.04
C LEU A 19 -28.41 -87.35 38.77
N GLN A 20 -28.31 -88.59 38.30
CA GLN A 20 -27.04 -89.20 37.96
C GLN A 20 -26.41 -88.55 36.72
N GLU A 21 -27.21 -88.19 35.71
CA GLU A 21 -26.79 -87.41 34.54
C GLU A 21 -26.30 -86.02 34.96
N GLU A 22 -27.07 -85.29 35.77
CA GLU A 22 -26.65 -83.98 36.31
C GLU A 22 -25.33 -84.08 37.09
N ILE A 23 -25.15 -85.11 37.93
CA ILE A 23 -23.88 -85.32 38.65
C ILE A 23 -22.71 -85.56 37.69
N VAL A 24 -22.92 -86.29 36.59
CA VAL A 24 -21.88 -86.53 35.58
C VAL A 24 -21.55 -85.23 34.85
N GLU A 25 -22.56 -84.43 34.48
CA GLU A 25 -22.37 -83.11 33.87
C GLU A 25 -21.60 -82.16 34.79
N TYR A 26 -21.98 -82.05 36.07
CA TYR A 26 -21.26 -81.22 37.04
C TYR A 26 -19.82 -81.70 37.26
N LYS A 27 -19.59 -83.02 37.27
CA LYS A 27 -18.22 -83.56 37.35
C LYS A 27 -17.40 -83.19 36.12
N GLU A 28 -18.00 -83.23 34.94
CA GLU A 28 -17.32 -82.86 33.71
C GLU A 28 -17.05 -81.36 33.63
N GLN A 29 -18.01 -80.51 34.02
CA GLN A 29 -17.81 -79.06 34.18
C GLN A 29 -16.68 -78.77 35.18
N SER A 30 -16.68 -79.45 36.32
CA SER A 30 -15.62 -79.29 37.32
C SER A 30 -14.25 -79.67 36.77
N LYS A 31 -14.14 -80.73 35.96
CA LYS A 31 -12.87 -81.08 35.29
C LYS A 31 -12.46 -80.03 34.28
N GLN A 32 -13.39 -79.54 33.45
CA GLN A 32 -13.11 -78.49 32.47
C GLN A 32 -12.65 -77.19 33.13
N HIS A 33 -13.28 -76.81 34.25
CA HIS A 33 -12.83 -75.66 35.05
C HIS A 33 -11.44 -75.87 35.62
N SER A 34 -11.14 -77.04 36.19
CA SER A 34 -9.79 -77.35 36.69
C SER A 34 -8.73 -77.25 35.59
N LEU A 35 -9.01 -77.79 34.40
CA LEU A 35 -8.09 -77.67 33.24
C LEU A 35 -7.92 -76.22 32.79
N THR A 36 -9.00 -75.44 32.79
CA THR A 36 -8.96 -74.02 32.44
C THR A 36 -8.15 -73.21 33.45
N ILE A 37 -8.31 -73.49 34.75
CA ILE A 37 -7.54 -72.84 35.82
C ILE A 37 -6.04 -73.10 35.63
N VAL A 38 -5.64 -74.36 35.42
CA VAL A 38 -4.22 -74.70 35.18
C VAL A 38 -3.67 -73.97 33.96
N ALA A 39 -4.42 -73.94 32.84
CA ALA A 39 -4.00 -73.23 31.65
C ALA A 39 -3.88 -71.71 31.86
N LEU A 40 -4.73 -71.12 32.72
CA LEU A 40 -4.63 -69.71 33.10
C LEU A 40 -3.46 -69.44 34.05
N GLU A 41 -3.18 -70.36 34.98
CA GLU A 41 -2.02 -70.29 35.88
C GLU A 41 -0.71 -70.34 35.09
N ASP A 42 -0.60 -71.23 34.10
CA ASP A 42 0.57 -71.32 33.21
C ASP A 42 0.77 -70.02 32.43
N ARG A 43 -0.29 -69.47 31.83
CA ARG A 43 -0.23 -68.18 31.13
C ARG A 43 0.13 -67.01 32.04
N LEU A 44 -0.31 -67.03 33.29
CA LEU A 44 0.03 -66.00 34.27
C LEU A 44 1.50 -66.09 34.68
N LEU A 45 2.05 -67.31 34.80
CA LEU A 45 3.47 -67.52 35.04
C LEU A 45 4.33 -67.02 33.87
N GLU A 46 3.94 -67.32 32.63
CA GLU A 46 4.62 -66.79 31.43
C GLU A 46 4.60 -65.26 31.39
N ALA A 47 3.44 -64.65 31.67
CA ALA A 47 3.31 -63.19 31.71
C ALA A 47 4.19 -62.56 32.81
N ASN A 48 4.28 -63.18 33.99
CA ASN A 48 5.16 -62.72 35.07
C ASN A 48 6.64 -62.85 34.70
N GLN A 49 7.03 -63.92 34.00
CA GLN A 49 8.40 -64.06 33.50
C GLN A 49 8.73 -62.96 32.47
N GLN A 50 7.80 -62.69 31.53
CA GLN A 50 7.95 -61.60 30.57
C GLN A 50 8.05 -60.23 31.26
N GLN A 51 7.19 -59.97 32.25
CA GLN A 51 7.24 -58.73 33.02
C GLN A 51 8.61 -58.57 33.70
N LYS A 52 9.12 -59.63 34.34
CA LYS A 52 10.42 -59.59 34.99
C LYS A 52 11.55 -59.31 34.00
N THR A 53 11.53 -59.94 32.82
CA THR A 53 12.52 -59.65 31.77
C THR A 53 12.44 -58.20 31.29
N LEU A 54 11.23 -57.65 31.13
CA LEU A 54 11.04 -56.25 30.74
C LEU A 54 11.48 -55.28 31.85
N GLU A 55 11.29 -55.63 33.11
CA GLU A 55 11.80 -54.84 34.25
C GLU A 55 13.32 -54.83 34.29
N GLU A 56 13.98 -55.96 34.06
CA GLU A 56 15.44 -56.06 33.96
C GLU A 56 16.00 -55.28 32.76
N GLU A 57 15.34 -55.36 31.60
CA GLU A 57 15.69 -54.55 30.42
C GLU A 57 15.51 -53.06 30.68
N ASN A 58 14.41 -52.66 31.32
CA ASN A 58 14.17 -51.27 31.70
C ASN A 58 15.22 -50.78 32.70
N ALA A 59 15.59 -51.58 33.70
CA ALA A 59 16.64 -51.23 34.64
C ALA A 59 17.98 -51.01 33.92
N ALA A 60 18.35 -51.91 33.01
CA ALA A 60 19.57 -51.78 32.21
C ALA A 60 19.55 -50.55 31.27
N LEU A 61 18.39 -50.22 30.69
CA LEU A 61 18.22 -49.01 29.88
C LEU A 61 18.29 -47.73 30.73
N VAL A 62 17.70 -47.74 31.92
CA VAL A 62 17.78 -46.63 32.87
C VAL A 62 19.22 -46.41 33.32
N GLU A 63 19.96 -47.47 33.65
CA GLU A 63 21.37 -47.38 34.02
C GLU A 63 22.23 -46.84 32.86
N LYS A 64 21.96 -47.24 31.61
CA LYS A 64 22.59 -46.66 30.42
C LYS A 64 22.25 -45.17 30.23
N MET A 65 21.01 -44.78 30.51
CA MET A 65 20.58 -43.37 30.46
C MET A 65 21.21 -42.53 31.58
N GLU A 66 21.43 -43.10 32.75
CA GLU A 66 22.10 -42.45 33.88
C GLU A 66 23.62 -42.37 33.68
N GLY A 67 24.25 -43.41 33.12
CA GLY A 67 25.65 -43.35 32.66
C GLY A 67 25.88 -42.33 31.54
N SER A 68 24.82 -41.94 30.82
CA SER A 68 24.81 -40.89 29.80
C SER A 68 24.55 -39.47 30.36
N GLN A 69 24.67 -39.26 31.67
CA GLN A 69 24.38 -37.99 32.37
C GLN A 69 25.09 -36.75 31.81
N GLY A 70 26.16 -36.89 31.01
CA GLY A 70 26.75 -35.79 30.24
C GLY A 70 25.83 -35.16 29.17
N LEU A 71 24.77 -35.86 28.73
CA LEU A 71 23.81 -35.39 27.72
C LEU A 71 22.56 -34.70 28.30
N ARG A 72 22.29 -34.78 29.61
CA ARG A 72 21.11 -34.12 30.23
C ARG A 72 21.23 -32.60 30.24
N GLY A 73 22.42 -32.05 30.44
CA GLY A 73 22.66 -30.60 30.38
C GLY A 73 22.46 -30.03 28.97
N MET A 74 22.94 -30.73 27.94
CA MET A 74 22.70 -30.36 26.53
C MET A 74 21.21 -30.48 26.15
N ASN A 75 20.49 -31.49 26.67
CA ASN A 75 19.06 -31.64 26.43
C ASN A 75 18.21 -30.55 27.10
N LEU A 76 18.48 -30.15 28.34
CA LEU A 76 17.75 -29.03 28.97
C LEU A 76 17.99 -27.71 28.23
N PHE A 77 19.23 -27.44 27.83
CA PHE A 77 19.56 -26.22 27.09
C PHE A 77 18.88 -26.20 25.71
N ALA A 78 18.87 -27.34 25.00
CA ALA A 78 18.15 -27.49 23.75
C ALA A 78 16.64 -27.31 23.92
N ILE A 79 16.04 -27.85 24.98
CA ILE A 79 14.60 -27.68 25.28
C ILE A 79 14.26 -26.21 25.57
N ILE A 80 15.06 -25.51 26.37
CA ILE A 80 14.86 -24.09 26.67
C ILE A 80 15.00 -23.24 25.40
N PHE A 81 15.98 -23.55 24.55
CA PHE A 81 16.23 -22.84 23.30
C PHE A 81 15.13 -23.09 22.25
N LEU A 82 14.66 -24.33 22.12
CA LEU A 82 13.50 -24.67 21.28
C LEU A 82 12.22 -23.99 21.76
N ARG A 83 12.03 -23.88 23.08
CA ARG A 83 10.89 -23.15 23.66
C ARG A 83 10.93 -21.66 23.31
N LYS A 84 12.10 -21.02 23.49
CA LYS A 84 12.32 -19.61 23.12
C LYS A 84 12.05 -19.37 21.64
N PHE A 85 12.57 -20.22 20.76
CA PHE A 85 12.30 -20.10 19.34
C PHE A 85 10.83 -20.31 18.97
N ARG A 86 10.14 -21.21 19.67
CA ARG A 86 8.70 -21.42 19.45
C ARG A 86 7.88 -20.20 19.88
N GLU A 87 8.26 -19.56 20.99
CA GLU A 87 7.66 -18.31 21.46
C GLU A 87 7.93 -17.15 20.49
N GLU A 88 9.16 -17.01 19.99
CA GLU A 88 9.53 -16.01 18.98
C GLU A 88 8.79 -16.25 17.65
N LEU A 89 8.67 -17.51 17.22
CA LEU A 89 7.95 -17.87 16.01
C LEU A 89 6.46 -17.56 16.13
N ALA A 90 5.85 -17.84 17.28
CA ALA A 90 4.47 -17.46 17.56
C ALA A 90 4.30 -15.92 17.60
N ALA A 91 5.24 -15.19 18.18
CA ALA A 91 5.22 -13.74 18.18
C ALA A 91 5.31 -13.16 16.76
N VAL A 92 6.20 -13.69 15.92
CA VAL A 92 6.33 -13.30 14.51
C VAL A 92 5.06 -13.63 13.72
N GLN A 93 4.46 -14.80 13.93
CA GLN A 93 3.19 -15.17 13.31
C GLN A 93 2.05 -14.22 13.70
N ASN A 94 1.94 -13.86 14.97
CA ASN A 94 0.94 -12.89 15.44
C ASN A 94 1.16 -11.50 14.81
N VAL A 95 2.41 -11.05 14.71
CA VAL A 95 2.74 -9.79 14.04
C VAL A 95 2.40 -9.86 12.56
N LEU A 96 2.65 -10.99 11.88
CA LEU A 96 2.27 -11.18 10.49
C LEU A 96 0.75 -11.09 10.30
N LEU A 97 -0.02 -11.82 11.10
CA LEU A 97 -1.49 -11.77 11.07
C LEU A 97 -2.02 -10.35 11.33
N SER A 98 -1.42 -9.62 12.27
CA SER A 98 -1.80 -8.22 12.53
C SER A 98 -1.53 -7.32 11.32
N LYS A 99 -0.42 -7.54 10.61
CA LYS A 99 -0.08 -6.78 9.40
C LYS A 99 -0.99 -7.15 8.23
N GLU A 100 -1.35 -8.42 8.09
CA GLU A 100 -2.32 -8.88 7.08
C GLU A 100 -3.69 -8.25 7.31
N ALA A 101 -4.15 -8.14 8.56
CA ALA A 101 -5.39 -7.44 8.90
C ALA A 101 -5.34 -5.94 8.54
N VAL A 102 -4.22 -5.27 8.80
CA VAL A 102 -4.02 -3.87 8.39
C VAL A 102 -4.01 -3.72 6.87
N ILE A 103 -3.33 -4.61 6.15
CA ILE A 103 -3.31 -4.59 4.67
C ILE A 103 -4.72 -4.81 4.12
N ALA A 104 -5.49 -5.75 4.69
CA ALA A 104 -6.87 -6.00 4.29
C ALA A 104 -7.74 -4.76 4.49
N GLY A 105 -7.66 -4.12 5.67
CA GLY A 105 -8.39 -2.88 5.96
C GLY A 105 -8.02 -1.74 5.02
N LEU A 106 -6.73 -1.51 4.77
CA LEU A 106 -6.28 -0.49 3.81
C LEU A 106 -6.73 -0.79 2.37
N THR A 107 -6.82 -2.07 2.00
CA THR A 107 -7.30 -2.48 0.68
C THR A 107 -8.80 -2.20 0.55
N GLU A 108 -9.57 -2.45 1.61
CA GLU A 108 -10.99 -2.12 1.67
C GLU A 108 -11.24 -0.61 1.60
N GLU A 109 -10.52 0.19 2.39
CA GLU A 109 -10.58 1.65 2.32
C GLU A 109 -10.21 2.19 0.93
N LEU A 110 -9.23 1.59 0.25
CA LEU A 110 -8.87 1.96 -1.11
C LEU A 110 -9.97 1.60 -2.11
N MET A 111 -10.59 0.42 -1.98
CA MET A 111 -11.74 0.04 -2.81
C MET A 111 -12.93 0.96 -2.59
N GLU A 112 -13.23 1.33 -1.34
CA GLU A 112 -14.31 2.24 -1.01
C GLU A 112 -14.05 3.66 -1.55
N THR A 113 -12.86 4.20 -1.36
CA THR A 113 -12.50 5.52 -1.92
C THR A 113 -12.53 5.51 -3.44
N ARG A 114 -12.12 4.40 -4.09
CA ARG A 114 -12.23 4.23 -5.55
C ARG A 114 -13.68 4.19 -6.02
N ALA A 115 -14.57 3.50 -5.30
CA ALA A 115 -16.00 3.48 -5.59
C ALA A 115 -16.59 4.89 -5.50
N ARG A 116 -16.36 5.60 -4.37
CA ARG A 116 -16.82 6.99 -4.19
C ARG A 116 -16.30 7.93 -5.28
N MET A 117 -15.04 7.81 -5.68
CA MET A 117 -14.49 8.60 -6.79
C MET A 117 -15.11 8.26 -8.15
N SER A 118 -15.53 7.00 -8.35
CA SER A 118 -16.26 6.57 -9.54
C SER A 118 -17.66 7.16 -9.57
N ASP A 119 -18.36 7.15 -8.43
CA ASP A 119 -19.71 7.71 -8.30
C ASP A 119 -19.70 9.22 -8.55
N MET A 120 -18.80 9.96 -7.88
CA MET A 120 -18.64 11.41 -8.11
C MET A 120 -18.28 11.73 -9.58
N ARG A 121 -17.48 10.87 -10.24
CA ARG A 121 -17.16 11.04 -11.67
C ARG A 121 -18.40 10.83 -12.54
N GLY A 122 -19.24 9.85 -12.20
CA GLY A 122 -20.51 9.59 -12.88
C GLY A 122 -21.48 10.76 -12.71
N GLU A 123 -21.63 11.27 -11.48
CA GLU A 123 -22.47 12.42 -11.16
C GLU A 123 -22.02 13.68 -11.91
N LEU A 124 -20.73 14.03 -11.86
CA LEU A 124 -20.19 15.17 -12.63
C LEU A 124 -20.40 15.03 -14.13
N SER A 125 -20.31 13.80 -14.67
CA SER A 125 -20.57 13.54 -16.09
C SER A 125 -22.04 13.73 -16.46
N GLU A 126 -22.97 13.32 -15.58
CA GLU A 126 -24.41 13.49 -15.84
C GLU A 126 -24.83 14.96 -15.69
N GLU A 127 -24.28 15.70 -14.72
CA GLU A 127 -24.50 17.15 -14.61
C GLU A 127 -24.05 17.88 -15.88
N GLN A 128 -22.86 17.56 -16.40
CA GLN A 128 -22.36 18.11 -17.66
C GLN A 128 -23.28 17.77 -18.85
N LYS A 129 -23.79 16.54 -18.90
CA LYS A 129 -24.71 16.10 -19.96
C LYS A 129 -26.02 16.87 -19.89
N VAL A 130 -26.60 17.03 -18.71
CA VAL A 130 -27.85 17.79 -18.51
C VAL A 130 -27.67 19.27 -18.88
N GLU A 131 -26.55 19.89 -18.50
CA GLU A 131 -26.26 21.28 -18.89
C GLU A 131 -26.11 21.44 -20.42
N LEU A 132 -25.46 20.48 -21.08
CA LEU A 132 -25.36 20.45 -22.54
C LEU A 132 -26.72 20.29 -23.22
N GLU A 133 -27.58 19.40 -22.73
CA GLU A 133 -28.93 19.21 -23.24
C GLU A 133 -29.80 20.47 -23.08
N TRP A 134 -29.69 21.15 -21.93
CA TRP A 134 -30.34 22.43 -21.69
C TRP A 134 -29.85 23.52 -22.66
N ASN A 135 -28.52 23.66 -22.81
CA ASN A 135 -27.92 24.61 -23.75
C ASN A 135 -28.33 24.32 -25.20
N GLN A 136 -28.35 23.05 -25.60
CA GLN A 136 -28.76 22.64 -26.93
C GLN A 136 -30.22 22.98 -27.20
N SER A 137 -31.10 22.77 -26.22
CA SER A 137 -32.52 23.14 -26.31
C SER A 137 -32.70 24.65 -26.46
N ARG A 138 -31.99 25.44 -25.65
CA ARG A 138 -31.99 26.91 -25.73
C ARG A 138 -31.50 27.42 -27.09
N VAL A 139 -30.44 26.83 -27.64
CA VAL A 139 -29.94 27.20 -28.98
C VAL A 139 -30.96 26.85 -30.06
N LYS A 140 -31.64 25.71 -29.97
CA LYS A 140 -32.72 25.34 -30.90
C LYS A 140 -33.88 26.33 -30.85
N ASP A 141 -34.26 26.80 -29.66
CA ASP A 141 -35.32 27.80 -29.51
C ASP A 141 -34.91 29.14 -30.12
N GLN A 142 -33.67 29.60 -29.87
CA GLN A 142 -33.11 30.81 -30.50
C GLN A 142 -33.03 30.68 -32.03
N GLU A 143 -32.68 29.50 -32.55
CA GLU A 143 -32.64 29.24 -33.99
C GLU A 143 -34.04 29.36 -34.63
N ARG A 144 -35.09 28.85 -33.95
CA ARG A 144 -36.48 29.01 -34.40
C ARG A 144 -36.89 30.48 -34.44
N GLU A 145 -36.54 31.25 -33.41
CA GLU A 145 -36.81 32.69 -33.38
C GLU A 145 -36.08 33.45 -34.50
N LEU A 146 -34.80 33.14 -34.74
CA LEU A 146 -34.02 33.73 -35.82
C LEU A 146 -34.60 33.40 -37.19
N ASN A 147 -35.07 32.17 -37.40
CA ASN A 147 -35.73 31.77 -38.64
C ASN A 147 -37.04 32.55 -38.85
N LEU A 148 -37.86 32.69 -37.81
CA LEU A 148 -39.09 33.50 -37.87
C LEU A 148 -38.79 34.99 -38.18
N LEU A 149 -37.74 35.56 -37.57
CA LEU A 149 -37.33 36.93 -37.85
C LEU A 149 -36.79 37.08 -39.28
N ARG A 150 -36.05 36.10 -39.78
CA ARG A 150 -35.56 36.07 -41.16
C ARG A 150 -36.71 36.01 -42.17
N GLU A 151 -37.74 35.22 -41.90
CA GLU A 151 -38.98 35.17 -42.70
C GLU A 151 -39.73 36.51 -42.68
N LYS A 152 -39.85 37.17 -41.52
CA LYS A 152 -40.45 38.51 -41.45
C LYS A 152 -39.65 39.54 -42.25
N LEU A 153 -38.32 39.47 -42.19
CA LEU A 153 -37.45 40.35 -42.98
C LEU A 153 -37.57 40.10 -44.47
N SER A 154 -37.67 38.85 -44.92
CA SER A 154 -37.89 38.55 -46.34
C SER A 154 -39.24 39.04 -46.83
N GLN A 155 -40.32 38.88 -46.04
CA GLN A 155 -41.64 39.44 -46.34
C GLN A 155 -41.62 40.97 -46.41
N MET A 156 -40.90 41.64 -45.50
CA MET A 156 -40.78 43.09 -45.53
C MET A 156 -39.93 43.57 -46.72
N SER A 157 -38.90 42.81 -47.11
CA SER A 157 -38.08 43.08 -48.29
C SER A 157 -38.90 42.98 -49.58
N SER A 158 -39.71 41.93 -49.75
CA SER A 158 -40.57 41.79 -50.94
C SER A 158 -41.60 42.91 -51.04
N LEU A 159 -42.19 43.29 -49.90
CA LEU A 159 -43.14 44.40 -49.86
C LEU A 159 -42.47 45.75 -50.16
N MET A 160 -41.23 45.95 -49.72
CA MET A 160 -40.43 47.13 -50.07
C MET A 160 -40.12 47.16 -51.57
N GLU A 161 -39.71 46.04 -52.15
CA GLU A 161 -39.47 45.93 -53.61
C GLU A 161 -40.74 46.22 -54.42
N GLU A 162 -41.90 45.70 -54.01
CA GLU A 162 -43.20 46.02 -54.63
C GLU A 162 -43.52 47.52 -54.54
N LYS A 163 -43.29 48.15 -53.39
CA LYS A 163 -43.52 49.59 -53.21
C LYS A 163 -42.55 50.43 -54.05
N ASP A 164 -41.29 50.04 -54.14
CA ASP A 164 -40.29 50.69 -55.00
C ASP A 164 -40.65 50.57 -56.48
N GLN A 165 -41.12 49.39 -56.92
CA GLN A 165 -41.63 49.20 -58.28
C GLN A 165 -42.84 50.09 -58.56
N ALA A 166 -43.81 50.15 -57.63
CA ALA A 166 -44.99 51.01 -57.76
C ALA A 166 -44.63 52.50 -57.77
N LEU A 167 -43.67 52.94 -56.95
CA LEU A 167 -43.16 54.31 -56.95
C LEU A 167 -42.46 54.67 -58.26
N LYS A 168 -41.66 53.76 -58.83
CA LYS A 168 -41.03 53.95 -60.15
C LYS A 168 -42.08 54.08 -61.25
N ALA A 169 -43.11 53.22 -61.26
CA ALA A 169 -44.21 53.31 -62.20
C ALA A 169 -44.98 54.64 -62.08
N ALA A 170 -45.32 55.06 -60.85
CA ALA A 170 -45.97 56.36 -60.61
C ALA A 170 -45.10 57.55 -61.04
N ALA A 171 -43.78 57.47 -60.85
CA ALA A 171 -42.84 58.49 -61.31
C ALA A 171 -42.73 58.54 -62.85
N GLU A 172 -42.83 57.41 -63.53
CA GLU A 172 -42.89 57.33 -65.00
C GLU A 172 -44.20 57.91 -65.54
N GLU A 173 -45.35 57.59 -64.95
CA GLU A 173 -46.65 58.20 -65.30
C GLU A 173 -46.62 59.74 -65.18
N LEU A 174 -45.97 60.27 -64.13
CA LEU A 174 -45.76 61.71 -63.98
C LEU A 174 -44.84 62.33 -65.03
N ARG A 175 -43.93 61.54 -65.64
CA ARG A 175 -43.07 62.01 -66.75
C ARG A 175 -43.80 62.09 -68.09
N TYR A 176 -44.89 61.35 -68.27
CA TYR A 176 -45.73 61.38 -69.47
C TYR A 176 -46.92 62.36 -69.38
N MET A 177 -47.07 63.10 -68.27
CA MET A 177 -48.02 64.21 -68.15
C MET A 177 -47.47 65.50 -68.78
N PRO A 178 -48.27 66.28 -69.54
CA PRO A 178 -47.78 67.48 -70.21
C PRO A 178 -47.39 68.58 -69.18
N PRO A 179 -46.34 69.37 -69.44
CA PRO A 179 -45.94 70.44 -68.53
C PRO A 179 -46.99 71.55 -68.51
N CYS A 180 -47.70 71.69 -67.38
CA CYS A 180 -48.52 72.86 -67.11
C CYS A 180 -47.60 74.09 -66.96
N LYS A 181 -47.65 75.01 -67.93
CA LYS A 181 -47.09 76.35 -67.80
C LYS A 181 -47.99 77.17 -66.89
N LEU A 182 -47.47 77.66 -65.76
CA LEU A 182 -47.88 78.97 -65.23
C LEU A 182 -46.83 79.56 -64.28
N SER A 183 -46.56 80.83 -64.58
CA SER A 183 -45.56 81.74 -64.03
C SER A 183 -45.96 82.32 -62.67
N SER A 184 -44.94 82.60 -61.86
CA SER A 184 -44.84 83.67 -60.84
C SER A 184 -45.93 83.78 -59.76
N CYS A 185 -45.55 83.46 -58.52
CA CYS A 185 -45.68 84.41 -57.42
C CYS A 185 -44.69 84.04 -56.32
N GLY A 186 -43.75 84.95 -56.03
CA GLY A 186 -42.86 84.86 -54.88
C GLY A 186 -43.40 85.73 -53.75
N ALA A 187 -43.49 85.16 -52.55
CA ALA A 187 -43.43 85.88 -51.29
C ALA A 187 -42.71 85.00 -50.26
N ARG A 188 -41.67 85.57 -49.64
CA ARG A 188 -40.76 84.93 -48.68
C ARG A 188 -41.40 84.78 -47.31
N CYS A 189 -41.12 83.65 -46.67
CA CYS A 189 -40.85 83.38 -45.23
C CYS A 189 -40.71 81.84 -45.18
N GLY A 190 -39.69 81.15 -44.67
CA GLY A 190 -38.66 81.47 -43.68
C GLY A 190 -38.67 80.37 -42.61
N LEU A 191 -37.89 79.31 -42.85
CA LEU A 191 -37.35 78.30 -41.91
C LEU A 191 -38.26 77.19 -41.34
N GLY A 192 -37.78 75.94 -41.40
CA GLY A 192 -38.15 74.86 -40.46
C GLY A 192 -38.36 73.49 -41.10
N GLU A 193 -37.45 72.56 -40.82
CA GLU A 193 -37.35 71.20 -41.37
C GLU A 193 -38.43 70.20 -40.94
N ASN A 194 -38.75 69.30 -41.88
CA ASN A 194 -39.24 67.92 -41.78
C ASN A 194 -39.31 67.23 -40.40
N ARG A 195 -40.50 66.72 -40.01
CA ARG A 195 -40.77 65.27 -39.77
C ARG A 195 -42.23 64.98 -39.34
N PRO A 196 -42.78 63.79 -39.62
CA PRO A 196 -44.10 63.37 -39.15
C PRO A 196 -44.05 62.87 -37.69
N GLY A 197 -44.89 63.42 -36.81
CA GLY A 197 -45.11 62.91 -35.44
C GLY A 197 -45.97 61.64 -35.49
N CYS A 198 -45.51 60.48 -35.03
CA CYS A 198 -45.20 60.06 -33.65
C CYS A 198 -46.46 59.84 -32.80
N PHE A 199 -47.08 58.67 -32.99
CA PHE A 199 -47.71 57.93 -31.90
C PHE A 199 -46.58 57.45 -30.99
N PHE A 200 -46.47 57.93 -29.76
CA PHE A 200 -46.04 57.15 -28.60
C PHE A 200 -46.40 57.93 -27.34
N GLN A 201 -47.31 57.33 -26.56
CA GLN A 201 -47.62 57.74 -25.20
C GLN A 201 -46.40 57.42 -24.32
N GLU A 202 -45.97 58.39 -23.53
CA GLU A 202 -44.99 58.22 -22.44
C GLU A 202 -45.40 57.11 -21.46
N PRO A 203 -44.39 56.47 -20.85
CA PRO A 203 -44.29 56.50 -19.40
C PRO A 203 -42.90 56.97 -18.97
N ALA A 204 -42.72 58.28 -18.80
CA ALA A 204 -41.47 58.88 -18.31
C ALA A 204 -41.27 58.75 -16.78
N LEU A 205 -42.09 57.95 -16.09
CA LEU A 205 -42.01 57.78 -14.63
C LEU A 205 -41.20 56.55 -14.16
N ASP A 206 -40.74 55.67 -15.05
CA ASP A 206 -40.09 54.40 -14.64
C ASP A 206 -38.54 54.41 -14.73
N LEU A 207 -37.95 55.38 -15.45
CA LEU A 207 -36.47 55.40 -15.64
C LEU A 207 -35.71 55.99 -14.43
N ALA A 208 -36.34 56.87 -13.65
CA ALA A 208 -35.74 57.43 -12.44
C ALA A 208 -35.69 56.40 -11.29
N GLU A 209 -36.70 55.53 -11.20
CA GLU A 209 -36.78 54.46 -10.19
C GLU A 209 -35.86 53.28 -10.54
N LEU A 210 -35.68 52.99 -11.84
CA LEU A 210 -34.68 52.04 -12.34
C LEU A 210 -33.24 52.56 -12.15
N GLY A 211 -33.04 53.88 -12.30
CA GLY A 211 -31.75 54.54 -12.02
C GLY A 211 -31.34 54.50 -10.55
N ALA A 212 -32.29 54.55 -9.61
CA ALA A 212 -32.03 54.42 -8.18
C ALA A 212 -31.66 52.98 -7.76
N LYS A 213 -32.28 51.96 -8.37
CA LYS A 213 -31.95 50.54 -8.13
C LYS A 213 -30.54 50.18 -8.63
N CYS A 214 -30.06 50.80 -9.70
CA CYS A 214 -28.74 50.52 -10.28
C CYS A 214 -27.54 50.99 -9.44
N ARG A 215 -27.70 51.94 -8.50
CA ARG A 215 -26.60 52.37 -7.61
C ARG A 215 -26.40 51.45 -6.40
N GLY A 216 -27.44 50.73 -5.96
CA GLY A 216 -27.36 49.77 -4.86
C GLY A 216 -26.87 48.39 -5.27
N LEU A 217 -27.28 47.89 -6.43
CA LEU A 217 -27.01 46.50 -6.85
C LEU A 217 -25.52 46.19 -7.01
N ARG A 218 -24.70 47.12 -7.51
CA ARG A 218 -23.24 46.88 -7.59
C ARG A 218 -22.57 46.84 -6.22
N HIS A 219 -23.06 47.64 -5.27
CA HIS A 219 -22.53 47.66 -3.91
C HIS A 219 -22.97 46.42 -3.13
N GLU A 220 -24.24 46.05 -3.25
CA GLU A 220 -24.80 44.83 -2.66
C GLU A 220 -24.10 43.57 -3.21
N GLU A 221 -23.85 43.51 -4.52
CA GLU A 221 -23.13 42.41 -5.15
C GLU A 221 -21.65 42.36 -4.72
N THR A 222 -21.03 43.52 -4.45
CA THR A 222 -19.67 43.58 -3.88
C THR A 222 -19.65 43.12 -2.43
N ILE A 223 -20.62 43.55 -1.62
CA ILE A 223 -20.79 43.11 -0.23
C ILE A 223 -21.05 41.61 -0.19
N GLN A 224 -21.86 41.08 -1.10
CA GLN A 224 -22.18 39.67 -1.19
C GLN A 224 -20.94 38.85 -1.55
N ARG A 225 -20.16 39.27 -2.55
CA ARG A 225 -18.87 38.63 -2.88
C ARG A 225 -17.86 38.70 -1.73
N GLN A 226 -17.83 39.79 -0.98
CA GLN A 226 -16.97 39.92 0.21
C GLN A 226 -17.41 38.99 1.35
N LYS A 227 -18.73 38.85 1.58
CA LYS A 227 -19.29 37.92 2.56
C LYS A 227 -19.00 36.46 2.18
N GLU A 228 -19.15 36.12 0.90
CA GLU A 228 -18.84 34.79 0.36
C GLU A 228 -17.35 34.47 0.48
N GLY A 229 -16.46 35.40 0.10
CA GLY A 229 -15.01 35.22 0.29
C GLY A 229 -14.59 35.08 1.75
N LEU A 230 -15.25 35.81 2.67
CA LEU A 230 -15.03 35.64 4.12
C LEU A 230 -15.56 34.31 4.64
N ALA A 231 -16.69 33.81 4.13
CA ALA A 231 -17.22 32.50 4.48
C ALA A 231 -16.27 31.39 4.01
N GLU A 232 -15.77 31.48 2.77
CA GLU A 232 -14.79 30.53 2.22
C GLU A 232 -13.48 30.53 3.01
N LEU A 233 -12.97 31.70 3.40
CA LEU A 233 -11.78 31.82 4.24
C LEU A 233 -11.99 31.19 5.62
N ARG A 234 -13.14 31.45 6.26
CA ARG A 234 -13.50 30.83 7.55
C ARG A 234 -13.61 29.32 7.44
N GLU A 235 -14.14 28.80 6.33
CA GLU A 235 -14.24 27.36 6.08
C GLU A 235 -12.87 26.73 5.83
N ARG A 236 -11.99 27.38 5.05
CA ARG A 236 -10.60 26.95 4.86
C ARG A 236 -9.81 26.94 6.18
N ILE A 237 -9.99 27.96 7.04
CA ILE A 237 -9.39 27.99 8.37
C ILE A 237 -9.92 26.83 9.21
N LYS A 238 -11.23 26.60 9.24
CA LYS A 238 -11.84 25.46 9.95
C LYS A 238 -11.34 24.11 9.43
N MET A 239 -11.10 23.98 8.12
CA MET A 239 -10.52 22.78 7.51
C MET A 239 -9.04 22.61 7.88
N LEU A 240 -8.27 23.70 7.97
CA LEU A 240 -6.87 23.70 8.39
C LEU A 240 -6.72 23.42 9.90
N GLU A 241 -7.61 23.94 10.73
CA GLU A 241 -7.69 23.63 12.18
C GLU A 241 -8.04 22.16 12.41
N LYS A 242 -8.97 21.60 11.62
CA LYS A 242 -9.27 20.15 11.62
C LYS A 242 -8.11 19.28 11.11
N ARG A 243 -7.18 19.86 10.34
CA ARG A 243 -5.98 19.18 9.81
C ARG A 243 -4.77 19.29 10.73
N GLN A 244 -4.84 20.08 11.81
CA GLN A 244 -3.84 20.01 12.87
C GLN A 244 -4.13 18.79 13.77
N PRO A 245 -3.12 17.97 14.10
CA PRO A 245 -3.26 16.98 15.16
C PRO A 245 -3.40 17.72 16.50
N SER A 246 -4.25 17.20 17.39
CA SER A 246 -4.39 17.72 18.75
C SER A 246 -3.03 17.64 19.47
N ALA A 247 -2.31 18.76 19.52
CA ALA A 247 -1.40 19.04 20.61
C ALA A 247 -2.28 19.18 21.86
N VAL A 248 -2.42 18.08 22.58
CA VAL A 248 -2.90 18.10 23.95
C VAL A 248 -1.97 19.04 24.71
N VAL A 249 -2.61 20.02 25.32
CA VAL A 249 -2.09 20.89 26.36
C VAL A 249 -1.33 20.05 27.39
N ASN A 250 -0.03 20.27 27.51
CA ASN A 250 0.57 20.46 28.82
C ASN A 250 1.66 21.53 28.73
N GLU A 251 1.57 22.39 29.73
CA GLU A 251 2.17 23.70 29.88
C GLU A 251 3.70 23.73 29.84
N GLY A 252 4.23 24.89 29.44
CA GLY A 252 5.64 25.23 29.63
C GLY A 252 6.25 26.07 28.52
N SER A 253 5.61 27.18 28.13
CA SER A 253 6.29 28.22 27.34
C SER A 253 6.67 29.39 28.24
N GLU A 254 7.95 29.72 28.26
CA GLU A 254 8.45 31.09 28.41
C GLU A 254 9.64 31.28 27.44
N PRO A 255 9.92 32.50 26.96
CA PRO A 255 9.44 32.87 25.63
C PRO A 255 10.55 33.37 24.68
N LEU A 256 10.20 33.39 23.39
CA LEU A 256 10.44 34.48 22.45
C LEU A 256 11.83 35.16 22.52
N VAL A 257 12.72 34.79 21.59
CA VAL A 257 13.67 35.74 21.01
C VAL A 257 13.53 35.71 19.49
N VAL A 258 12.96 36.81 19.02
CA VAL A 258 12.93 37.31 17.65
C VAL A 258 14.35 37.44 17.12
N LEU A 259 14.66 36.84 15.97
CA LEU A 259 15.57 37.46 15.02
C LEU A 259 15.24 37.07 13.58
N THR A 260 14.44 37.92 12.96
CA THR A 260 14.40 38.12 11.51
C THR A 260 15.81 38.34 10.96
N LYS A 261 16.22 37.59 9.93
CA LYS A 261 16.67 38.15 8.64
C LYS A 261 17.31 37.10 7.70
N ASP A 262 16.81 37.18 6.46
CA ASP A 262 17.54 37.03 5.20
C ASP A 262 17.86 35.61 4.67
N LEU A 263 16.98 35.15 3.79
CA LEU A 263 17.36 34.44 2.56
C LEU A 263 18.10 35.43 1.62
N PRO A 264 19.04 34.95 0.79
CA PRO A 264 18.61 34.62 -0.58
C PRO A 264 19.27 33.36 -1.17
N GLY A 265 18.53 32.69 -2.05
CA GLY A 265 19.02 31.63 -2.91
C GLY A 265 19.76 32.14 -4.15
N LYS A 266 20.54 31.23 -4.78
CA LYS A 266 20.88 31.11 -6.22
C LYS A 266 21.72 29.83 -6.40
N MET A 267 21.20 28.84 -7.12
CA MET A 267 21.52 28.51 -8.52
C MET A 267 22.91 27.90 -8.78
N VAL A 268 22.85 26.64 -9.25
CA VAL A 268 23.53 26.06 -10.44
C VAL A 268 25.06 25.84 -10.43
N GLN A 269 25.40 24.54 -10.48
CA GLN A 269 26.46 23.83 -11.23
C GLN A 269 27.73 24.59 -11.66
N LYS A 270 28.92 24.02 -11.35
CA LYS A 270 29.82 23.37 -12.33
C LYS A 270 31.12 22.82 -11.71
N THR A 271 31.45 21.58 -12.13
CA THR A 271 32.77 21.10 -12.57
C THR A 271 33.95 21.02 -11.57
N GLY A 272 34.20 19.79 -11.10
CA GLY A 272 35.37 18.96 -11.43
C GLY A 272 36.81 19.49 -11.23
N LEU A 273 37.57 18.79 -10.38
CA LEU A 273 39.01 18.45 -10.40
C LEU A 273 39.34 17.99 -8.95
N GLY A 274 39.84 16.79 -8.64
CA GLY A 274 40.81 15.98 -9.34
C GLY A 274 42.16 16.08 -8.61
N LYS A 275 42.54 14.99 -7.91
CA LYS A 275 43.86 14.62 -7.37
C LYS A 275 44.20 14.98 -5.90
N GLU A 276 44.25 13.90 -5.10
CA GLU A 276 45.31 13.66 -4.12
C GLU A 276 46.68 13.57 -4.84
N PRO A 277 47.77 14.03 -4.22
CA PRO A 277 48.75 13.04 -3.74
C PRO A 277 49.38 13.38 -2.37
N ALA A 278 49.85 12.30 -1.75
CA ALA A 278 50.50 12.10 -0.45
C ALA A 278 51.90 12.78 -0.29
N PRO A 279 52.83 12.23 0.52
CA PRO A 279 52.96 12.16 1.98
C PRO A 279 54.23 12.89 2.47
N MET A 280 54.37 13.25 3.75
CA MET A 280 55.67 13.74 4.27
C MET A 280 56.00 13.26 5.68
N SER A 281 57.09 12.48 5.73
CA SER A 281 58.13 12.43 6.77
C SER A 281 57.85 11.75 8.10
N GLY A 282 58.22 10.46 8.15
CA GLY A 282 58.83 9.87 9.34
C GLY A 282 60.28 10.35 9.50
N ALA A 283 60.57 11.03 10.60
CA ALA A 283 61.93 11.34 11.02
C ALA A 283 62.34 10.39 12.15
N LYS A 284 63.31 9.54 11.83
CA LYS A 284 64.03 8.65 12.73
C LYS A 284 65.06 9.49 13.49
N LEU A 285 64.96 9.59 14.82
CA LEU A 285 66.05 10.10 15.65
C LEU A 285 66.53 9.01 16.60
N LYS A 286 67.76 8.55 16.37
CA LYS A 286 68.58 7.87 17.36
C LYS A 286 69.61 8.87 17.91
N ALA A 287 69.93 8.63 19.18
CA ALA A 287 71.15 8.95 19.93
C ALA A 287 71.27 10.35 20.57
N GLY A 288 71.52 10.31 21.88
CA GLY A 288 72.05 11.42 22.66
C GLY A 288 72.34 10.95 24.10
N LYS A 289 73.55 10.43 24.33
CA LYS A 289 74.08 10.13 25.66
C LYS A 289 74.96 11.31 26.08
N VAL A 290 74.97 11.62 27.39
CA VAL A 290 75.96 12.43 28.16
C VAL A 290 75.66 13.96 28.21
N PRO A 291 76.01 14.73 29.29
CA PRO A 291 76.64 14.40 30.58
C PRO A 291 75.83 14.80 31.84
N GLY A 292 76.22 14.20 32.96
CA GLY A 292 75.77 14.59 34.29
C GLY A 292 76.05 16.07 34.60
N ARG A 293 75.06 16.71 35.23
CA ARG A 293 75.20 18.00 35.89
C ARG A 293 74.75 17.82 37.34
N VAL A 294 75.72 17.64 38.22
CA VAL A 294 75.53 17.95 39.64
C VAL A 294 75.72 19.47 39.77
N ARG A 295 74.70 20.18 40.28
CA ARG A 295 74.91 21.26 41.27
C ARG A 295 73.59 21.65 41.96
N ASN A 296 73.65 21.49 43.28
CA ASN A 296 73.05 22.26 44.38
C ASN A 296 71.57 22.66 44.33
N GLY A 297 70.88 22.20 45.37
CA GLY A 297 70.67 23.07 46.54
C GLY A 297 69.75 24.26 46.29
N GLY A 298 68.50 23.95 45.95
CA GLY A 298 67.35 24.85 45.98
C GLY A 298 66.12 23.99 45.82
N SER A 299 65.23 23.97 46.82
CA SER A 299 64.03 23.14 46.85
C SER A 299 63.16 23.35 45.61
N PRO A 300 62.81 22.32 44.82
CA PRO A 300 61.73 22.38 43.84
C PRO A 300 60.42 21.89 44.50
N GLY A 301 60.02 22.53 45.59
CA GLY A 301 58.96 21.98 46.46
C GLY A 301 57.52 22.29 46.06
N ALA A 302 57.26 22.99 44.95
CA ALA A 302 55.88 23.41 44.63
C ALA A 302 55.51 23.31 43.15
N THR A 303 56.42 23.66 42.24
CA THR A 303 56.14 23.60 40.79
C THR A 303 56.34 22.21 40.18
N GLU A 304 57.28 21.39 40.68
CA GLU A 304 57.47 20.00 40.23
C GLU A 304 56.42 19.05 40.83
N GLU A 305 55.94 19.29 42.07
CA GLU A 305 54.82 18.56 42.65
C GLU A 305 53.50 18.86 41.93
N ALA A 306 53.24 20.13 41.58
CA ALA A 306 52.08 20.48 40.76
C ALA A 306 52.17 19.85 39.36
N ALA A 307 53.33 19.91 38.70
CA ALA A 307 53.52 19.32 37.37
C ALA A 307 53.46 17.77 37.39
N SER A 308 53.91 17.11 38.46
CA SER A 308 53.80 15.65 38.62
C SER A 308 52.39 15.21 39.00
N SER A 309 51.64 16.02 39.75
CA SER A 309 50.21 15.80 40.03
C SER A 309 49.37 15.95 38.76
N GLU A 310 49.55 17.02 37.99
CA GLU A 310 48.82 17.24 36.74
C GLU A 310 49.07 16.14 35.70
N MET A 311 50.31 15.61 35.62
CA MET A 311 50.64 14.48 34.74
C MET A 311 49.98 13.18 35.20
N ALA A 312 49.86 12.95 36.51
CA ALA A 312 49.15 11.79 37.05
C ALA A 312 47.64 11.87 36.76
N ASP A 313 47.03 13.04 36.95
CA ASP A 313 45.61 13.28 36.66
C ASP A 313 45.28 13.10 35.17
N ALA A 314 46.17 13.52 34.27
CA ALA A 314 46.02 13.32 32.83
C ALA A 314 46.06 11.84 32.44
N THR A 315 46.96 11.05 33.04
CA THR A 315 47.03 9.59 32.81
C THR A 315 45.82 8.85 33.36
N ASP A 316 45.29 9.31 34.49
CA ASP A 316 44.10 8.76 35.13
C ASP A 316 42.83 8.99 34.31
N LEU A 317 42.70 10.19 33.73
CA LEU A 317 41.61 10.51 32.82
C LEU A 317 41.69 9.66 31.54
N GLY A 318 42.90 9.49 30.98
CA GLY A 318 43.12 8.64 29.81
C GLY A 318 42.77 7.17 30.06
N GLU A 319 43.10 6.64 31.24
CA GLU A 319 42.70 5.28 31.64
C GLU A 319 41.17 5.15 31.78
N LYS A 320 40.53 6.12 32.43
CA LYS A 320 39.06 6.11 32.57
C LYS A 320 38.37 6.11 31.20
N MET A 321 38.82 6.98 30.28
CA MET A 321 38.29 7.02 28.91
C MET A 321 38.47 5.70 28.17
N TYR A 322 39.63 5.05 28.32
CA TYR A 322 39.85 3.73 27.73
C TYR A 322 38.84 2.70 28.25
N LEU A 323 38.66 2.63 29.57
CA LEU A 323 37.72 1.69 30.22
C LEU A 323 36.26 1.96 29.80
N ASP A 324 35.87 3.23 29.71
CA ASP A 324 34.52 3.62 29.26
C ASP A 324 34.27 3.22 27.81
N VAL A 325 35.22 3.52 26.89
CA VAL A 325 35.10 3.20 25.47
C VAL A 325 35.10 1.69 25.24
N ILE A 326 36.03 0.97 25.87
CA ILE A 326 36.15 -0.46 25.67
C ILE A 326 34.98 -1.22 26.31
N GLY A 327 34.46 -0.75 27.44
CA GLY A 327 33.26 -1.28 28.09
C GLY A 327 32.00 -1.05 27.24
N ALA A 328 31.85 0.15 26.66
CA ALA A 328 30.76 0.45 25.74
C ALA A 328 30.84 -0.41 24.46
N LEU A 329 32.04 -0.56 23.89
CA LEU A 329 32.28 -1.39 22.70
C LEU A 329 32.02 -2.88 23.00
N GLY A 330 32.49 -3.38 24.14
CA GLY A 330 32.20 -4.74 24.62
C GLY A 330 30.71 -5.01 24.77
N SER A 331 29.99 -4.07 25.39
CA SER A 331 28.53 -4.13 25.54
C SER A 331 27.81 -4.16 24.19
N LEU A 332 28.22 -3.31 23.24
CA LEU A 332 27.65 -3.26 21.89
C LEU A 332 27.91 -4.56 21.12
N MET A 333 29.11 -5.14 21.28
CA MET A 333 29.50 -6.40 20.65
C MET A 333 29.00 -7.64 21.40
N LYS A 334 28.30 -7.45 22.53
CA LYS A 334 27.80 -8.50 23.44
C LYS A 334 28.91 -9.44 23.92
N VAL A 335 30.08 -8.89 24.24
CA VAL A 335 31.18 -9.61 24.90
C VAL A 335 30.99 -9.43 26.40
N GLN A 336 30.76 -10.54 27.10
CA GLN A 336 30.15 -10.53 28.44
C GLN A 336 31.10 -9.99 29.52
N GLU A 337 32.41 -10.19 29.38
CA GLU A 337 33.45 -9.64 30.26
C GLU A 337 34.75 -9.50 29.48
N LEU A 338 35.36 -8.31 29.54
CA LEU A 338 36.69 -8.08 29.00
C LEU A 338 37.72 -8.28 30.11
N SER A 339 38.75 -9.02 29.76
CA SER A 339 39.89 -9.37 30.59
C SER A 339 40.56 -8.25 31.38
N GLY A 340 40.77 -7.15 30.65
CA GLY A 340 41.70 -6.06 30.93
C GLY A 340 41.04 -4.82 31.50
N MET A 341 39.86 -4.96 32.11
CA MET A 341 39.09 -3.86 32.71
C MET A 341 39.66 -3.37 34.05
N GLN A 342 40.80 -3.88 34.48
CA GLN A 342 41.44 -3.51 35.74
C GLN A 342 42.17 -2.17 35.59
N SER A 343 42.14 -1.34 36.64
CA SER A 343 42.88 -0.06 36.70
C SER A 343 44.36 -0.30 37.04
N LEU A 344 45.25 0.47 36.41
CA LEU A 344 46.71 0.33 36.54
C LEU A 344 47.32 1.17 37.68
N LYS A 345 46.53 2.05 38.32
CA LYS A 345 47.01 3.09 39.26
C LYS A 345 47.88 2.57 40.40
N HIS A 346 47.58 1.38 40.94
CA HIS A 346 48.26 0.84 42.13
C HIS A 346 48.92 -0.53 41.92
N LEU A 347 49.10 -0.95 40.67
CA LEU A 347 49.66 -2.27 40.36
C LEU A 347 51.20 -2.25 40.24
N PRO A 348 51.92 -3.30 40.71
CA PRO A 348 53.33 -3.49 40.42
C PRO A 348 53.58 -3.71 38.92
N GLN A 349 54.81 -3.44 38.46
CA GLN A 349 55.17 -3.44 37.04
C GLN A 349 54.81 -4.75 36.31
N GLU A 350 55.05 -5.90 36.95
CA GLU A 350 54.70 -7.22 36.37
C GLU A 350 53.18 -7.40 36.16
N GLU A 351 52.35 -6.87 37.06
CA GLU A 351 50.89 -6.94 36.95
C GLU A 351 50.37 -5.96 35.90
N ARG A 352 51.03 -4.81 35.73
CA ARG A 352 50.72 -3.86 34.63
C ARG A 352 51.00 -4.47 33.26
N GLU A 353 52.10 -5.20 33.11
CA GLU A 353 52.43 -5.90 31.87
C GLU A 353 51.42 -7.02 31.55
N LYS A 354 50.99 -7.77 32.57
CA LYS A 354 49.91 -8.77 32.43
C LYS A 354 48.58 -8.13 32.03
N ALA A 355 48.20 -7.02 32.66
CA ALA A 355 47.00 -6.26 32.30
C ALA A 355 47.09 -5.69 30.87
N GLY A 356 48.26 -5.24 30.44
CA GLY A 356 48.52 -4.81 29.06
C GLY A 356 48.31 -5.93 28.03
N LEU A 357 48.86 -7.11 28.30
CA LEU A 357 48.63 -8.30 27.46
C LEU A 357 47.15 -8.67 27.39
N GLN A 358 46.44 -8.54 28.51
CA GLN A 358 45.02 -8.85 28.56
C GLN A 358 44.18 -7.83 27.77
N ARG A 359 44.48 -6.53 27.90
CA ARG A 359 43.88 -5.47 27.09
C ARG A 359 44.11 -5.70 25.59
N GLN A 360 45.29 -6.19 25.21
CA GLN A 360 45.60 -6.54 23.82
C GLN A 360 44.75 -7.71 23.31
N LYS A 361 44.60 -8.78 24.10
CA LYS A 361 43.73 -9.92 23.76
C LYS A 361 42.27 -9.52 23.61
N ASP A 362 41.79 -8.65 24.50
CA ASP A 362 40.43 -8.11 24.45
C ASP A 362 40.19 -7.29 23.17
N LEU A 363 41.15 -6.44 22.81
CA LEU A 363 41.09 -5.66 21.57
C LEU A 363 41.10 -6.56 20.32
N GLU A 364 41.91 -7.62 20.32
CA GLU A 364 41.95 -8.59 19.23
C GLU A 364 40.61 -9.32 19.08
N LEU A 365 40.03 -9.79 20.19
CA LEU A 365 38.70 -10.41 20.22
C LEU A 365 37.61 -9.47 19.65
N LEU A 366 37.61 -8.21 20.09
CA LEU A 366 36.66 -7.22 19.61
C LEU A 366 36.87 -6.92 18.13
N TYR A 367 38.12 -6.83 17.67
CA TYR A 367 38.45 -6.61 16.27
C TYR A 367 37.97 -7.75 15.37
N ASP A 368 38.18 -9.00 15.79
CA ASP A 368 37.68 -10.17 15.07
C ASP A 368 36.14 -10.19 15.04
N LYS A 369 35.48 -9.80 16.12
CA LYS A 369 34.02 -9.67 16.14
C LYS A 369 33.53 -8.61 15.15
N VAL A 370 34.17 -7.45 15.11
CA VAL A 370 33.87 -6.36 14.17
C VAL A 370 34.12 -6.83 12.72
N ARG A 371 35.23 -7.51 12.46
CA ARG A 371 35.53 -8.08 11.13
C ARG A 371 34.48 -9.09 10.69
N ASN A 372 34.06 -9.98 11.59
CA ASN A 372 33.01 -10.96 11.31
C ASN A 372 31.66 -10.30 11.01
N LEU A 373 31.31 -9.25 11.76
CA LEU A 373 30.10 -8.46 11.48
C LEU A 373 30.18 -7.73 10.14
N LYS A 374 31.32 -7.13 9.82
CA LYS A 374 31.59 -6.48 8.52
C LYS A 374 31.40 -7.46 7.37
N SER A 375 32.06 -8.62 7.40
CA SER A 375 31.92 -9.62 6.33
C SER A 375 30.50 -10.17 6.20
N ARG A 376 29.76 -10.29 7.33
CA ARG A 376 28.36 -10.70 7.32
C ARG A 376 27.45 -9.63 6.73
N LEU A 377 27.76 -8.36 6.98
CA LEU A 377 27.05 -7.23 6.41
C LEU A 377 27.27 -7.18 4.89
N GLU A 378 28.53 -7.25 4.44
CA GLU A 378 28.90 -7.27 3.02
C GLU A 378 28.18 -8.40 2.26
N ARG A 379 28.13 -9.61 2.84
CA ARG A 379 27.37 -10.74 2.26
C ARG A 379 25.87 -10.47 2.17
N LYS A 380 25.28 -9.83 3.18
CA LYS A 380 23.86 -9.46 3.16
C LYS A 380 23.59 -8.36 2.13
N GLU A 381 24.48 -7.38 2.00
CA GLU A 381 24.37 -6.33 0.99
C GLU A 381 24.43 -6.90 -0.42
N GLU A 382 25.31 -7.87 -0.68
CA GLU A 382 25.36 -8.54 -1.98
C GLU A 382 24.07 -9.30 -2.27
N MET A 383 23.55 -10.09 -1.31
CA MET A 383 22.25 -10.74 -1.51
C MET A 383 21.12 -9.73 -1.76
N LEU A 384 21.15 -8.57 -1.12
CA LEU A 384 20.15 -7.52 -1.36
C LEU A 384 20.27 -6.93 -2.78
N LYS A 385 21.49 -6.81 -3.33
CA LYS A 385 21.67 -6.42 -4.73
C LYS A 385 21.09 -7.47 -5.68
N ASP A 386 21.30 -8.76 -5.41
CA ASP A 386 20.75 -9.85 -6.21
C ASP A 386 19.20 -9.84 -6.18
N TYR A 387 18.61 -9.62 -5.00
CA TYR A 387 17.16 -9.46 -4.87
C TYR A 387 16.64 -8.23 -5.63
N LYS A 388 17.36 -7.11 -5.57
CA LYS A 388 17.01 -5.92 -6.35
C LYS A 388 17.01 -6.22 -7.85
N GLY A 389 18.05 -6.91 -8.35
CA GLY A 389 18.12 -7.36 -9.75
C GLY A 389 16.98 -8.31 -10.13
N SER A 390 16.65 -9.26 -9.25
CA SER A 390 15.54 -10.19 -9.45
C SER A 390 14.18 -9.46 -9.53
N VAL A 391 13.97 -8.43 -8.70
CA VAL A 391 12.77 -7.59 -8.73
C VAL A 391 12.70 -6.77 -10.03
N GLU A 392 13.82 -6.23 -10.50
CA GLU A 392 13.89 -5.52 -11.78
C GLU A 392 13.56 -6.45 -12.95
N GLN A 393 14.11 -7.67 -12.97
CA GLN A 393 13.75 -8.69 -13.95
C GLN A 393 12.27 -9.07 -13.91
N LEU A 394 11.70 -9.23 -12.70
CA LEU A 394 10.27 -9.50 -12.55
C LEU A 394 9.40 -8.39 -13.16
N ARG A 395 9.78 -7.12 -13.00
CA ARG A 395 9.08 -5.99 -13.61
C ARG A 395 9.16 -6.04 -15.15
N LEU A 396 10.32 -6.38 -15.71
CA LEU A 396 10.48 -6.55 -17.15
C LEU A 396 9.62 -7.70 -17.69
N ASN A 397 9.60 -8.83 -16.98
CA ASN A 397 8.78 -9.99 -17.32
C ASN A 397 7.28 -9.70 -17.20
N GLN A 398 6.87 -8.91 -16.21
CA GLN A 398 5.48 -8.46 -16.11
C GLN A 398 5.09 -7.55 -17.27
N ALA A 399 5.99 -6.66 -17.71
CA ALA A 399 5.77 -5.80 -18.85
C ALA A 399 5.73 -6.57 -20.18
N SER A 400 6.55 -7.62 -20.36
CA SER A 400 6.46 -8.50 -21.53
C SER A 400 5.18 -9.32 -21.52
N LEU A 401 4.76 -9.85 -20.36
CA LEU A 401 3.49 -10.57 -20.22
C LEU A 401 2.29 -9.70 -20.60
N ARG A 402 2.25 -8.45 -20.13
CA ARG A 402 1.18 -7.50 -20.50
C ARG A 402 1.13 -7.22 -22.01
N ARG A 403 2.29 -7.15 -22.66
CA ARG A 403 2.36 -7.00 -24.13
C ARG A 403 1.80 -8.23 -24.83
N CYS A 404 2.22 -9.42 -24.41
CA CYS A 404 1.71 -10.68 -24.95
C CYS A 404 0.19 -10.82 -24.74
N GLN A 405 -0.33 -10.45 -23.57
CA GLN A 405 -1.77 -10.43 -23.31
C GLN A 405 -2.51 -9.49 -24.27
N ALA A 406 -1.99 -8.28 -24.51
CA ALA A 406 -2.59 -7.34 -25.46
C ALA A 406 -2.55 -7.88 -26.90
N GLU A 407 -1.49 -8.56 -27.30
CA GLU A 407 -1.41 -9.23 -28.61
C GLU A 407 -2.42 -10.38 -28.72
N MET A 408 -2.57 -11.19 -27.67
CA MET A 408 -3.58 -12.25 -27.61
C MET A 408 -5.00 -11.70 -27.76
N SER A 409 -5.36 -10.63 -27.03
CA SER A 409 -6.68 -10.01 -27.16
C SER A 409 -6.94 -9.45 -28.57
N LYS A 410 -5.92 -8.88 -29.23
CA LYS A 410 -6.05 -8.43 -30.62
C LYS A 410 -6.30 -9.60 -31.58
N LEU A 411 -5.55 -10.69 -31.44
CA LEU A 411 -5.73 -11.88 -32.26
C LEU A 411 -7.10 -12.54 -32.02
N GLU A 412 -7.60 -12.51 -30.78
CA GLU A 412 -8.95 -12.97 -30.45
C GLU A 412 -10.01 -12.11 -31.17
N GLU A 413 -9.91 -10.78 -31.10
CA GLU A 413 -10.80 -9.87 -31.82
C GLU A 413 -10.75 -10.07 -33.34
N GLU A 414 -9.55 -10.27 -33.91
CA GLU A 414 -9.37 -10.58 -35.32
C GLU A 414 -10.05 -11.91 -35.70
N ALA A 415 -9.85 -12.97 -34.90
CA ALA A 415 -10.50 -14.26 -35.13
C ALA A 415 -12.03 -14.16 -35.05
N TYR A 416 -12.59 -13.35 -34.15
CA TYR A 416 -14.04 -13.10 -34.09
C TYR A 416 -14.53 -12.38 -35.36
N ARG A 417 -13.84 -11.34 -35.82
CA ARG A 417 -14.19 -10.63 -37.06
C ARG A 417 -14.13 -11.55 -38.28
N GLU A 418 -13.07 -12.35 -38.41
CA GLU A 418 -12.95 -13.33 -39.50
C GLU A 418 -14.08 -14.38 -39.44
N ALA A 419 -14.50 -14.80 -38.25
CA ALA A 419 -15.61 -15.72 -38.09
C ALA A 419 -16.95 -15.11 -38.55
N GLU A 420 -17.20 -13.84 -38.23
CA GLU A 420 -18.37 -13.09 -38.70
C GLU A 420 -18.36 -12.94 -40.23
N GLU A 421 -17.25 -12.50 -40.82
CA GLU A 421 -17.10 -12.40 -42.27
C GLU A 421 -17.34 -13.75 -42.95
N LYS A 422 -16.77 -14.83 -42.41
CA LYS A 422 -16.98 -16.18 -42.93
C LYS A 422 -18.45 -16.62 -42.84
N ALA A 423 -19.17 -16.23 -41.80
CA ALA A 423 -20.60 -16.52 -41.67
C ALA A 423 -21.42 -15.76 -42.73
N LEU A 424 -21.13 -14.47 -42.94
CA LEU A 424 -21.78 -13.65 -43.96
C LEU A 424 -21.52 -14.18 -45.38
N LEU A 425 -20.28 -14.56 -45.67
CA LEU A 425 -19.91 -15.15 -46.96
C LEU A 425 -20.59 -16.49 -47.21
N LYS A 426 -20.74 -17.34 -46.18
CA LYS A 426 -21.51 -18.59 -46.29
C LYS A 426 -22.97 -18.31 -46.59
N GLU A 427 -23.59 -17.35 -45.91
CA GLU A 427 -24.98 -16.99 -46.16
C GLU A 427 -25.17 -16.45 -47.59
N ALA A 428 -24.26 -15.59 -48.08
CA ALA A 428 -24.29 -15.10 -49.45
C ALA A 428 -24.12 -16.25 -50.47
N LEU A 429 -23.23 -17.21 -50.19
CA LEU A 429 -23.05 -18.39 -51.01
C LEU A 429 -24.32 -19.25 -51.06
N GLU A 430 -24.98 -19.48 -49.92
CA GLU A 430 -26.24 -20.22 -49.86
C GLU A 430 -27.36 -19.52 -50.64
N ARG A 431 -27.49 -18.19 -50.52
CA ARG A 431 -28.45 -17.39 -51.28
C ARG A 431 -28.23 -17.51 -52.80
N THR A 432 -26.98 -17.39 -53.25
CA THR A 432 -26.64 -17.50 -54.68
C THR A 432 -26.85 -18.93 -55.22
N GLN A 433 -26.54 -19.95 -54.43
CA GLN A 433 -26.85 -21.34 -54.78
C GLN A 433 -28.36 -21.57 -54.92
N LEU A 434 -29.15 -21.02 -54.01
CA LEU A 434 -30.61 -21.10 -54.08
C LEU A 434 -31.15 -20.43 -55.35
N GLN A 435 -30.70 -19.21 -55.67
CA GLN A 435 -31.07 -18.50 -56.90
C GLN A 435 -30.71 -19.32 -58.16
N LEU A 436 -29.49 -19.84 -58.23
CA LEU A 436 -29.04 -20.68 -59.34
C LEU A 436 -29.89 -21.95 -59.48
N SER A 437 -30.28 -22.57 -58.37
CA SER A 437 -31.13 -23.77 -58.37
C SER A 437 -32.53 -23.46 -58.92
N GLN A 438 -33.10 -22.31 -58.55
CA GLN A 438 -34.37 -21.81 -59.04
C GLN A 438 -34.31 -21.53 -60.55
N GLU A 439 -33.30 -20.81 -61.02
CA GLU A 439 -33.09 -20.56 -62.46
C GLU A 439 -32.94 -21.86 -63.25
N LYS A 440 -32.16 -22.83 -62.76
CA LYS A 440 -32.03 -24.16 -63.36
C LYS A 440 -33.37 -24.90 -63.42
N SER A 441 -34.25 -24.72 -62.42
CA SER A 441 -35.59 -25.32 -62.43
C SER A 441 -36.51 -24.65 -63.46
N LEU A 442 -36.48 -23.32 -63.55
CA LEU A 442 -37.25 -22.53 -64.52
C LEU A 442 -36.81 -22.83 -65.95
N LEU A 443 -35.50 -22.91 -66.20
CA LEU A 443 -34.94 -23.30 -67.50
C LEU A 443 -35.39 -24.71 -67.92
N ARG A 444 -35.44 -25.67 -66.97
CA ARG A 444 -35.95 -27.02 -67.24
C ARG A 444 -37.45 -26.99 -67.57
N ALA A 445 -38.25 -26.25 -66.81
CA ALA A 445 -39.68 -26.09 -67.08
C ALA A 445 -39.94 -25.41 -68.43
N ALA A 446 -39.17 -24.39 -68.79
CA ALA A 446 -39.28 -23.70 -70.07
C ALA A 446 -38.91 -24.59 -71.26
N LYS A 447 -37.91 -25.49 -71.10
CA LYS A 447 -37.59 -26.51 -72.12
C LYS A 447 -38.73 -27.50 -72.33
N LEU A 448 -39.38 -27.96 -71.25
CA LEU A 448 -40.51 -28.88 -71.33
C LEU A 448 -41.77 -28.27 -71.98
N ARG A 449 -41.96 -26.95 -71.87
CA ARG A 449 -43.08 -26.24 -72.52
C ARG A 449 -42.87 -25.93 -74.01
N LYS A 450 -41.65 -26.12 -74.53
CA LYS A 450 -41.29 -25.88 -75.95
C LYS A 450 -41.34 -27.15 -76.80
N VAL A 451 -41.61 -28.30 -76.20
CA VAL A 451 -41.96 -29.57 -76.85
C VAL A 451 -43.48 -29.70 -76.79
#